data_AF-A0AAE3FQU3-F1
#
_entry.id   AF-A0AAE3FQU3-F1
#
_cell.length_a   1.000
_cell.length_b   1.000
_cell.length_c   1.000
_cell.angle_alpha   90.00
_cell.angle_beta   90.00
_cell.angle_gamma   90.00
#
_symmetry.space_group_name_H-M   'P 1'
#
loop_
_entity.id
_entity.type
_entity.pdbx_description
1 polymer ?
#
loop_
_entity_poly.entity_id
_entity_poly.type
_entity_poly.pdbx_seq_one_letter_code
_entity_poly.pdbx_strand_id
1 'polypeptide(L)'
;MGDDQPAEPPIDEEQANEIEESLDGTFTMPRGSSETHRRRLLGAIGGLGTVAVAGCLGLFEEPDDDTADDPEPENGDEDDEETTERPDYTEIDTMMPDWAMKDLVISLDTQVAYNDEQIFFNFEWDWDVPNGWFHDLFVYEDDEWVRYGEPNPGAADPDYGVGDIFSGFTEDRLAFFIDDGSVEGFENFGGWLTIHEGTRTLPGAVEGEEVEEHPHHGDILENDDVRKYIPQSRNGEWWENDWDDVKDQEELDEMLENGEFLDMPMFRAHRGGPGGYGTTHCILDHRHGAMDEPSTRIRNSQDLVDGNPEYMFDPEVVEGGTLDLDEIYEGEVLQTDTHALIENENMVPFDEEEADIYEGAVIPRRYNRPDAVEGPGAIWQVDATWEDGTWTVQMWRDLSVGYLGETEFEPGEVYDFSPAVHGGGAQRWHWVGYPYKLGLGVEPEYQGESDELGTSELVAEEIEGEPDWDDIETYTLPLMYPGQTDWTWMISGEHPQVDDIRNNEINIWEYHDEAPEEFAQRMIDLEESMAPRK
;
A
#
# COMPACT_ATOMS: atom_id res chain seq x y z
N MET A 1 -35.24 7.87 0.40
CA MET A 1 -35.02 9.22 0.97
C MET A 1 -34.34 8.99 2.29
N GLY A 2 -33.08 8.53 2.20
CA GLY A 2 -32.16 8.54 3.33
C GLY A 2 -31.61 9.95 3.41
N ASP A 3 -31.49 10.46 4.63
CA ASP A 3 -30.77 11.70 4.91
C ASP A 3 -29.28 11.39 4.76
N ASP A 4 -28.70 11.75 3.60
CA ASP A 4 -27.28 12.13 3.52
C ASP A 4 -27.15 13.42 4.32
N GLN A 5 -26.79 13.29 5.59
CA GLN A 5 -26.14 14.40 6.27
C GLN A 5 -24.63 14.19 6.09
N PRO A 6 -23.92 15.12 5.44
CA PRO A 6 -22.46 15.07 5.44
C PRO A 6 -21.98 15.07 6.89
N ALA A 7 -20.91 14.32 7.18
CA ALA A 7 -20.23 14.38 8.46
C ALA A 7 -19.95 15.86 8.81
N GLU A 8 -20.27 16.27 10.04
CA GLU A 8 -19.96 17.62 10.47
C GLU A 8 -18.43 17.77 10.53
N PRO A 9 -17.87 18.88 10.01
CA PRO A 9 -16.43 19.11 10.03
C PRO A 9 -15.90 19.13 11.48
N PRO A 10 -14.59 18.90 11.68
CA PRO A 10 -13.97 19.02 13.00
C PRO A 10 -14.35 20.35 13.68
N ILE A 11 -14.54 20.31 15.00
CA ILE A 11 -14.87 21.53 15.76
C ILE A 11 -13.78 22.59 15.56
N ASP A 12 -14.20 23.86 15.48
CA ASP A 12 -13.25 24.95 15.32
C ASP A 12 -12.43 25.21 16.61
N GLU A 13 -11.36 25.99 16.48
CA GLU A 13 -10.46 26.28 17.61
C GLU A 13 -11.16 27.00 18.78
N GLU A 14 -12.20 27.81 18.52
CA GLU A 14 -12.95 28.48 19.58
C GLU A 14 -13.79 27.45 20.36
N GLN A 15 -14.45 26.54 19.65
CA GLN A 15 -15.22 25.43 20.22
C GLN A 15 -14.34 24.45 20.99
N ALA A 16 -13.16 24.10 20.46
CA ALA A 16 -12.19 23.22 21.10
C ALA A 16 -11.73 23.81 22.45
N ASN A 17 -11.39 25.11 22.46
CA ASN A 17 -11.00 25.82 23.67
C ASN A 17 -12.13 25.88 24.73
N GLU A 18 -13.39 26.05 24.32
CA GLU A 18 -14.54 26.02 25.23
C GLU A 18 -14.75 24.64 25.88
N ILE A 19 -14.58 23.56 25.11
CA ILE A 19 -14.68 22.20 25.61
C ILE A 19 -13.52 21.89 26.56
N GLU A 20 -12.29 22.29 26.22
CA GLU A 20 -11.12 22.08 27.08
C GLU A 20 -11.24 22.85 28.40
N GLU A 21 -11.74 24.09 28.39
CA GLU A 21 -12.04 24.85 29.61
C GLU A 21 -13.10 24.15 30.47
N SER A 22 -14.04 23.45 29.84
CA SER A 22 -15.07 22.66 30.54
C SER A 22 -14.52 21.38 31.19
N LEU A 23 -13.39 20.86 30.70
CA LEU A 23 -12.74 19.63 31.15
C LEU A 23 -11.73 19.83 32.30
N ASP A 24 -11.54 21.08 32.77
CA ASP A 24 -10.70 21.54 33.91
C ASP A 24 -9.90 20.44 34.66
N GLY A 25 -8.78 20.00 34.06
CA GLY A 25 -7.81 19.10 34.69
C GLY A 25 -8.21 17.63 34.82
N THR A 26 -9.31 17.21 34.21
CA THR A 26 -9.80 15.81 34.16
C THR A 26 -9.35 15.05 32.92
N PHE A 27 -8.83 15.76 31.92
CA PHE A 27 -8.34 15.23 30.67
C PHE A 27 -6.94 15.78 30.41
N THR A 28 -6.04 14.98 29.83
CA THR A 28 -4.69 15.42 29.46
C THR A 28 -4.44 14.91 28.06
N MET A 29 -4.16 15.84 27.14
CA MET A 29 -3.82 15.51 25.76
C MET A 29 -2.60 14.56 25.73
N PRO A 30 -2.56 13.59 24.80
CA PRO A 30 -1.33 12.90 24.47
C PRO A 30 -0.21 13.91 24.17
N ARG A 31 1.03 13.56 24.51
CA ARG A 31 2.17 14.45 24.20
C ARG A 31 2.44 14.37 22.71
N GLY A 32 2.54 15.52 22.05
CA GLY A 32 2.86 15.58 20.62
C GLY A 32 1.65 15.66 19.70
N SER A 33 0.41 15.61 20.23
CA SER A 33 -0.80 15.72 19.40
C SER A 33 -0.81 17.00 18.55
N SER A 34 -1.05 16.84 17.25
CA SER A 34 -1.33 17.93 16.29
C SER A 34 -2.56 18.75 16.73
N GLU A 35 -2.71 19.98 16.22
CA GLU A 35 -3.92 20.78 16.52
C GLU A 35 -5.20 20.09 16.00
N THR A 36 -5.09 19.36 14.89
CA THR A 36 -6.14 18.55 14.29
C THR A 36 -6.55 17.39 15.20
N HIS A 37 -5.59 16.58 15.65
CA HIS A 37 -5.82 15.49 16.61
C HIS A 37 -6.46 16.04 17.89
N ARG A 38 -6.01 17.21 18.35
CA ARG A 38 -6.62 17.90 19.49
C ARG A 38 -8.09 18.26 19.26
N ARG A 39 -8.43 18.85 18.12
CA ARG A 39 -9.81 19.25 17.80
C ARG A 39 -10.72 18.04 17.65
N ARG A 40 -10.26 16.95 17.02
CA ARG A 40 -11.02 15.69 16.91
C ARG A 40 -11.38 15.11 18.28
N LEU A 41 -10.38 14.97 19.14
CA LEU A 41 -10.53 14.40 20.48
C LEU A 41 -11.48 15.25 21.34
N LEU A 42 -11.35 16.58 21.27
CA LEU A 42 -12.25 17.50 21.94
C LEU A 42 -13.66 17.50 21.33
N GLY A 43 -13.78 17.34 20.00
CA GLY A 43 -15.05 17.18 19.30
C GLY A 43 -15.82 15.94 19.75
N ALA A 44 -15.15 14.79 19.83
CA ALA A 44 -15.72 13.55 20.36
C ALA A 44 -16.21 13.72 21.83
N ILE A 45 -15.40 14.37 22.67
CA ILE A 45 -15.74 14.64 24.07
C ILE A 45 -16.91 15.63 24.21
N GLY A 46 -16.94 16.69 23.38
CA GLY A 46 -17.98 17.72 23.39
C GLY A 46 -19.32 17.26 22.81
N GLY A 47 -19.29 16.33 21.84
CA GLY A 47 -20.47 15.73 21.22
C GLY A 47 -21.24 14.78 22.14
N LEU A 48 -20.60 14.23 23.17
CA LEU A 48 -21.20 13.31 24.16
C LEU A 48 -22.07 14.03 25.21
N GLY A 49 -23.14 14.67 24.75
CA GLY A 49 -24.25 15.10 25.59
C GLY A 49 -25.01 13.90 26.18
N THR A 50 -24.59 13.38 27.34
CA THR A 50 -25.36 12.47 28.22
C THR A 50 -26.19 11.39 27.50
N VAL A 51 -25.57 10.50 26.73
CA VAL A 51 -26.21 9.25 26.28
C VAL A 51 -25.46 8.08 26.89
N ALA A 52 -26.21 7.24 27.61
CA ALA A 52 -25.70 6.02 28.19
C ALA A 52 -25.17 5.09 27.09
N VAL A 53 -23.93 4.63 27.26
CA VAL A 53 -23.36 3.47 26.57
C VAL A 53 -24.35 2.30 26.72
N ALA A 54 -25.07 2.03 25.64
CA ALA A 54 -25.94 0.88 25.49
C ALA A 54 -25.57 0.28 24.14
N GLY A 55 -24.90 -0.87 24.20
CA GLY A 55 -24.20 -1.48 23.08
C GLY A 55 -25.05 -1.72 21.83
N CYS A 56 -24.36 -1.66 20.71
CA CYS A 56 -24.76 -2.28 19.46
C CYS A 56 -23.76 -3.38 19.13
N LEU A 57 -23.82 -4.45 19.92
CA LEU A 57 -23.47 -5.79 19.45
C LEU A 57 -24.59 -6.27 18.54
N GLY A 58 -24.24 -6.62 17.31
CA GLY A 58 -24.89 -7.61 16.44
C GLY A 58 -26.38 -7.43 16.14
N LEU A 59 -26.68 -7.20 14.87
CA LEU A 59 -27.78 -7.82 14.08
C LEU A 59 -28.07 -6.93 12.87
N PHE A 60 -27.29 -7.07 11.80
CA PHE A 60 -27.76 -6.73 10.47
C PHE A 60 -27.49 -7.94 9.56
N GLU A 61 -28.58 -8.50 9.04
CA GLU A 61 -28.57 -9.54 7.99
C GLU A 61 -27.85 -8.96 6.76
N GLU A 62 -26.72 -9.57 6.41
CA GLU A 62 -26.07 -9.40 5.11
C GLU A 62 -27.00 -9.91 3.99
N PRO A 63 -27.03 -9.26 2.82
CA PRO A 63 -27.34 -9.98 1.60
C PRO A 63 -26.12 -10.84 1.25
N ASP A 64 -26.35 -12.15 1.09
CA ASP A 64 -25.36 -13.12 0.60
C ASP A 64 -24.60 -12.55 -0.62
N ASP A 65 -23.32 -12.24 -0.45
CA ASP A 65 -22.37 -12.12 -1.56
C ASP A 65 -21.21 -13.06 -1.23
N ASP A 66 -21.10 -14.08 -2.06
CA ASP A 66 -20.31 -15.28 -1.82
C ASP A 66 -18.84 -14.94 -1.58
N THR A 67 -18.33 -15.52 -0.50
CA THR A 67 -16.91 -15.68 -0.18
C THR A 67 -16.13 -16.16 -1.40
N ALA A 68 -15.29 -15.28 -1.96
CA ALA A 68 -14.16 -15.72 -2.78
C ALA A 68 -13.09 -16.26 -1.82
N ASP A 69 -13.31 -17.48 -1.34
CA ASP A 69 -12.22 -18.38 -0.98
C ASP A 69 -11.26 -18.37 -2.17
N ASP A 70 -10.00 -18.02 -1.96
CA ASP A 70 -8.91 -18.27 -2.90
C ASP A 70 -8.39 -19.66 -2.50
N PRO A 71 -8.94 -20.77 -3.02
CA PRO A 71 -8.35 -22.07 -2.70
C PRO A 71 -6.95 -22.08 -3.32
N GLU A 72 -5.97 -22.52 -2.52
CA GLU A 72 -4.67 -22.93 -3.04
C GLU A 72 -4.86 -23.77 -4.32
N PRO A 73 -4.01 -23.57 -5.34
CA PRO A 73 -4.11 -24.37 -6.55
C PRO A 73 -3.93 -25.85 -6.18
N GLU A 74 -4.94 -26.67 -6.44
CA GLU A 74 -4.81 -28.12 -6.34
C GLU A 74 -3.65 -28.55 -7.28
N ASN A 75 -2.56 -29.02 -6.68
CA ASN A 75 -1.41 -29.60 -7.36
C ASN A 75 -1.86 -30.66 -8.38
N GLY A 76 -1.85 -30.27 -9.65
CA GLY A 76 -2.00 -31.17 -10.80
C GLY A 76 -0.70 -31.92 -11.06
N ASP A 77 -0.79 -33.24 -10.96
CA ASP A 77 0.16 -34.30 -11.35
C ASP A 77 1.56 -33.92 -11.88
N GLU A 78 2.56 -34.43 -11.15
CA GLU A 78 4.00 -34.56 -11.47
C GLU A 78 4.30 -34.85 -12.97
N ASP A 79 4.91 -33.90 -13.67
CA ASP A 79 5.81 -34.16 -14.80
C ASP A 79 7.10 -33.34 -14.63
N ASP A 80 8.24 -34.04 -14.78
CA ASP A 80 9.62 -33.61 -14.50
C ASP A 80 10.09 -32.37 -15.32
N GLU A 81 9.73 -31.16 -14.89
CA GLU A 81 10.52 -29.94 -15.12
C GLU A 81 10.89 -29.31 -13.78
N GLU A 82 12.17 -29.00 -13.60
CA GLU A 82 12.74 -28.47 -12.35
C GLU A 82 12.31 -27.00 -12.20
N THR A 83 11.03 -26.76 -11.87
CA THR A 83 10.54 -25.46 -11.44
C THR A 83 11.10 -25.19 -10.05
N THR A 84 11.89 -24.13 -9.89
CA THR A 84 12.38 -23.72 -8.56
C THR A 84 11.21 -23.23 -7.73
N GLU A 85 10.72 -24.07 -6.81
CA GLU A 85 9.73 -23.71 -5.80
C GLU A 85 10.24 -22.53 -4.95
N ARG A 86 9.35 -21.57 -4.65
CA ARG A 86 9.67 -20.48 -3.71
C ARG A 86 10.10 -21.07 -2.37
N PRO A 87 11.06 -20.44 -1.66
CA PRO A 87 11.44 -20.90 -0.35
C PRO A 87 10.24 -20.85 0.60
N ASP A 88 10.10 -21.91 1.40
CA ASP A 88 9.14 -21.93 2.49
C ASP A 88 9.66 -21.00 3.61
N TYR A 89 9.05 -19.83 3.72
CA TYR A 89 9.51 -18.77 4.61
C TYR A 89 9.23 -19.07 6.09
N THR A 90 8.39 -20.04 6.41
CA THR A 90 8.09 -20.42 7.81
C THR A 90 9.23 -21.24 8.42
N GLU A 91 10.04 -21.90 7.59
CA GLU A 91 11.17 -22.75 8.01
C GLU A 91 12.52 -21.99 8.11
N ILE A 92 12.54 -20.68 7.90
CA ILE A 92 13.77 -19.89 7.75
C ILE A 92 13.87 -18.84 8.87
N ASP A 93 14.94 -18.89 9.67
CA ASP A 93 15.14 -18.03 10.86
C ASP A 93 16.25 -16.96 10.69
N THR A 94 16.81 -16.86 9.49
CA THR A 94 17.86 -15.90 9.13
C THR A 94 17.40 -15.07 7.94
N MET A 95 18.02 -13.90 7.76
CA MET A 95 18.00 -13.27 6.45
C MET A 95 18.62 -14.24 5.44
N MET A 96 18.16 -14.24 4.20
CA MET A 96 18.66 -15.16 3.18
C MET A 96 18.87 -14.43 1.85
N PRO A 97 19.89 -14.81 1.06
CA PRO A 97 20.01 -14.32 -0.30
C PRO A 97 18.78 -14.76 -1.08
N ASP A 98 18.12 -13.80 -1.71
CA ASP A 98 16.94 -14.02 -2.55
C ASP A 98 16.89 -12.91 -3.61
N TRP A 99 15.86 -12.90 -4.47
CA TRP A 99 15.73 -11.94 -5.55
C TRP A 99 15.76 -10.49 -5.05
N ALA A 100 16.41 -9.62 -5.82
CA ALA A 100 16.49 -8.18 -5.60
C ALA A 100 16.26 -7.42 -6.92
N MET A 101 15.84 -6.17 -6.83
CA MET A 101 15.65 -5.32 -8.00
C MET A 101 16.98 -5.11 -8.74
N LYS A 102 16.92 -4.98 -10.08
CA LYS A 102 18.11 -4.75 -10.93
C LYS A 102 18.90 -3.50 -10.52
N ASP A 103 18.16 -2.47 -10.11
CA ASP A 103 18.68 -1.21 -9.58
C ASP A 103 18.36 -1.19 -8.09
N LEU A 104 19.36 -0.95 -7.24
CA LEU A 104 19.12 -0.90 -5.79
C LEU A 104 18.52 0.43 -5.34
N VAL A 105 18.65 1.47 -6.16
CA VAL A 105 18.10 2.80 -5.91
C VAL A 105 17.47 3.35 -7.18
N ILE A 106 16.31 3.98 -7.03
CA ILE A 106 15.67 4.82 -8.05
C ILE A 106 15.42 6.22 -7.49
N SER A 107 15.14 7.16 -8.38
CA SER A 107 14.71 8.51 -8.01
C SER A 107 13.20 8.64 -8.24
N LEU A 108 12.51 9.23 -7.27
CA LEU A 108 11.11 9.61 -7.35
C LEU A 108 11.01 11.13 -7.30
N ASP A 109 10.77 11.76 -8.43
CA ASP A 109 10.44 13.18 -8.48
C ASP A 109 9.02 13.36 -7.94
N THR A 110 8.88 14.21 -6.93
CA THR A 110 7.64 14.44 -6.18
C THR A 110 7.31 15.93 -6.17
N GLN A 111 6.08 16.27 -6.53
CA GLN A 111 5.52 17.61 -6.43
C GLN A 111 4.22 17.54 -5.64
N VAL A 112 3.99 18.51 -4.75
CA VAL A 112 2.78 18.55 -3.93
C VAL A 112 2.18 19.94 -3.97
N ALA A 113 0.89 20.03 -4.22
CA ALA A 113 0.15 21.27 -4.23
C ALA A 113 -1.20 21.09 -3.52
N TYR A 114 -1.80 22.18 -3.06
CA TYR A 114 -3.13 22.14 -2.45
C TYR A 114 -3.90 23.43 -2.69
N ASN A 115 -5.22 23.35 -2.66
CA ASN A 115 -6.11 24.51 -2.69
C ASN A 115 -7.03 24.48 -1.45
N ASP A 116 -8.12 25.25 -1.45
CA ASP A 116 -9.07 25.31 -0.33
C ASP A 116 -9.94 24.06 -0.17
N GLU A 117 -9.93 23.13 -1.12
CA GLU A 117 -10.77 21.94 -1.17
C GLU A 117 -9.95 20.64 -1.22
N GLN A 118 -8.80 20.61 -1.91
CA GLN A 118 -8.10 19.39 -2.30
C GLN A 118 -6.57 19.47 -2.13
N ILE A 119 -5.95 18.30 -1.99
CA ILE A 119 -4.50 18.09 -2.09
C ILE A 119 -4.18 17.27 -3.34
N PHE A 120 -3.08 17.61 -4.00
CA PHE A 120 -2.61 17.02 -5.25
C PHE A 120 -1.16 16.58 -5.09
N PHE A 121 -0.86 15.39 -5.59
CA PHE A 121 0.48 14.86 -5.72
C PHE A 121 0.76 14.55 -7.19
N ASN A 122 1.96 14.88 -7.66
CA ASN A 122 2.50 14.40 -8.92
C ASN A 122 3.82 13.67 -8.65
N PHE A 123 3.92 12.48 -9.22
CA PHE A 123 5.05 11.58 -9.06
C PHE A 123 5.60 11.20 -10.43
N GLU A 124 6.92 11.26 -10.57
CA GLU A 124 7.62 10.80 -11.76
C GLU A 124 8.78 9.88 -11.38
N TRP A 125 8.88 8.71 -12.00
CA TRP A 125 10.03 7.84 -11.86
C TRP A 125 10.35 7.09 -13.15
N ASP A 126 11.64 6.86 -13.37
CA ASP A 126 12.13 6.07 -14.49
C ASP A 126 12.02 4.58 -14.18
N TRP A 127 11.33 3.85 -15.06
CA TRP A 127 11.25 2.40 -15.08
C TRP A 127 11.05 1.92 -16.52
N ASP A 128 12.17 1.58 -17.17
CA ASP A 128 12.26 1.19 -18.57
C ASP A 128 11.89 -0.28 -18.84
N VAL A 129 11.40 -0.97 -17.81
CA VAL A 129 10.90 -2.33 -17.93
C VAL A 129 9.46 -2.27 -18.43
N PRO A 130 9.17 -2.81 -19.65
CA PRO A 130 7.82 -2.77 -20.20
C PRO A 130 6.87 -3.68 -19.41
N ASN A 131 5.56 -3.48 -19.60
CA ASN A 131 4.47 -4.33 -19.09
C ASN A 131 4.12 -4.17 -17.61
N GLY A 132 4.68 -3.15 -16.95
CA GLY A 132 4.32 -2.78 -15.58
C GLY A 132 2.82 -2.45 -15.39
N TRP A 133 2.07 -2.24 -16.46
CA TRP A 133 0.61 -2.04 -16.45
C TRP A 133 -0.22 -3.33 -16.58
N PHE A 134 0.41 -4.50 -16.59
CA PHE A 134 -0.29 -5.79 -16.55
C PHE A 134 -0.28 -6.42 -15.15
N HIS A 135 -1.25 -7.30 -14.89
CA HIS A 135 -1.32 -8.16 -13.71
C HIS A 135 -1.51 -9.62 -14.15
N ASP A 136 -2.25 -10.45 -13.42
CA ASP A 136 -2.39 -11.85 -13.74
C ASP A 136 -3.26 -12.00 -15.00
N LEU A 137 -2.83 -12.90 -15.89
CA LEU A 137 -3.42 -13.11 -17.21
C LEU A 137 -3.96 -14.53 -17.32
N PHE A 138 -4.92 -14.71 -18.22
CA PHE A 138 -5.21 -16.00 -18.83
C PHE A 138 -4.51 -16.07 -20.18
N VAL A 139 -3.80 -17.16 -20.43
CA VAL A 139 -3.10 -17.46 -21.69
C VAL A 139 -3.66 -18.75 -22.24
N TYR A 140 -3.93 -18.80 -23.55
CA TYR A 140 -4.36 -20.02 -24.21
C TYR A 140 -3.15 -20.83 -24.70
N GLU A 141 -2.89 -21.98 -24.09
CA GLU A 141 -1.77 -22.88 -24.40
C GLU A 141 -2.22 -24.34 -24.37
N ASP A 142 -1.66 -25.18 -25.24
CA ASP A 142 -1.95 -26.63 -25.28
C ASP A 142 -3.47 -26.99 -25.33
N ASP A 143 -4.22 -26.20 -26.11
CA ASP A 143 -5.68 -26.27 -26.28
C ASP A 143 -6.52 -25.90 -25.02
N GLU A 144 -5.93 -25.25 -24.01
CA GLU A 144 -6.63 -24.80 -22.79
C GLU A 144 -6.24 -23.39 -22.32
N TRP A 145 -7.12 -22.73 -21.56
CA TRP A 145 -6.78 -21.48 -20.87
C TRP A 145 -6.09 -21.79 -19.55
N VAL A 146 -4.88 -21.25 -19.36
CA VAL A 146 -4.08 -21.39 -18.15
C VAL A 146 -3.85 -20.03 -17.50
N ARG A 147 -3.71 -20.02 -16.17
CA ARG A 147 -3.45 -18.79 -15.41
C ARG A 147 -1.96 -18.50 -15.37
N TYR A 148 -1.60 -17.33 -15.89
CA TYR A 148 -0.28 -16.74 -15.76
C TYR A 148 -0.30 -15.76 -14.58
N GLY A 149 0.03 -16.25 -13.38
CA GLY A 149 -0.21 -15.56 -12.12
C GLY A 149 1.02 -15.25 -11.26
N GLU A 150 2.19 -15.78 -11.65
CA GLU A 150 3.41 -15.59 -10.87
C GLU A 150 4.02 -14.21 -11.15
N PRO A 151 4.44 -13.46 -10.11
CA PRO A 151 5.09 -12.16 -10.30
C PRO A 151 6.35 -12.27 -11.16
N ASN A 152 6.37 -11.65 -12.33
CA ASN A 152 7.57 -11.45 -13.13
C ASN A 152 7.99 -9.98 -13.04
N PRO A 153 8.90 -9.64 -12.11
CA PRO A 153 9.53 -8.34 -12.15
C PRO A 153 10.41 -8.34 -13.40
N GLY A 154 10.03 -7.55 -14.41
CA GLY A 154 10.81 -7.57 -15.63
C GLY A 154 12.28 -7.26 -15.35
N ALA A 155 13.12 -8.17 -15.85
CA ALA A 155 14.56 -8.36 -15.63
C ALA A 155 14.96 -9.18 -14.38
N ALA A 156 15.06 -10.50 -14.57
CA ALA A 156 16.00 -11.32 -13.80
C ALA A 156 17.44 -10.89 -14.09
N ASP A 157 18.23 -10.65 -13.05
CA ASP A 157 19.69 -10.72 -13.14
C ASP A 157 20.06 -12.21 -13.41
N PRO A 158 20.74 -12.53 -14.53
CA PRO A 158 21.17 -13.90 -14.81
C PRO A 158 22.15 -14.49 -13.77
N ASP A 159 22.77 -13.68 -12.90
CA ASP A 159 23.61 -14.16 -11.80
C ASP A 159 22.79 -14.55 -10.54
N TYR A 160 21.55 -14.06 -10.39
CA TYR A 160 20.56 -14.53 -9.42
C TYR A 160 19.55 -15.44 -10.12
N GLY A 161 19.80 -16.74 -10.06
CA GLY A 161 19.18 -17.78 -10.89
C GLY A 161 17.66 -17.99 -10.73
N VAL A 162 16.87 -17.06 -11.24
CA VAL A 162 15.40 -17.10 -11.23
C VAL A 162 14.82 -16.81 -12.63
N GLY A 163 15.67 -16.76 -13.64
CA GLY A 163 15.36 -16.27 -15.00
C GLY A 163 14.43 -17.12 -15.87
N ASP A 164 13.92 -18.25 -15.38
CA ASP A 164 13.03 -19.15 -16.14
C ASP A 164 11.73 -19.53 -15.36
N ILE A 165 11.45 -18.94 -14.18
CA ILE A 165 10.33 -19.40 -13.31
C ILE A 165 9.18 -18.41 -13.07
N PHE A 166 9.07 -17.35 -13.87
CA PHE A 166 8.00 -16.37 -13.69
C PHE A 166 7.06 -16.35 -14.90
N SER A 167 5.98 -17.10 -14.76
CA SER A 167 4.91 -17.27 -15.75
C SER A 167 3.81 -16.20 -15.62
N GLY A 168 4.10 -14.93 -15.32
CA GLY A 168 3.02 -13.96 -15.15
C GLY A 168 3.46 -12.51 -15.12
N PHE A 169 2.55 -11.62 -14.74
CA PHE A 169 2.84 -10.19 -14.57
C PHE A 169 2.29 -9.73 -13.23
N THR A 170 2.93 -8.72 -12.66
CA THR A 170 2.44 -8.04 -11.48
C THR A 170 2.54 -6.55 -11.72
N GLU A 171 1.46 -5.85 -11.42
CA GLU A 171 1.38 -4.43 -11.72
C GLU A 171 2.39 -3.61 -10.90
N ASP A 172 2.95 -2.60 -11.57
CA ASP A 172 3.67 -1.51 -10.96
C ASP A 172 2.75 -0.78 -9.99
N ARG A 173 3.32 -0.35 -8.87
CA ARG A 173 2.59 0.33 -7.80
C ARG A 173 3.42 1.48 -7.28
N LEU A 174 2.72 2.55 -6.95
CA LEU A 174 3.22 3.62 -6.10
C LEU A 174 2.34 3.64 -4.86
N ALA A 175 2.94 3.66 -3.69
CA ALA A 175 2.24 3.86 -2.43
C ALA A 175 3.02 4.83 -1.56
N PHE A 176 2.35 5.44 -0.60
CA PHE A 176 3.02 6.27 0.39
C PHE A 176 2.27 6.20 1.71
N PHE A 177 3.01 6.25 2.80
CA PHE A 177 2.46 6.42 4.14
C PHE A 177 2.27 7.90 4.44
N ILE A 178 1.20 8.20 5.17
CA ILE A 178 0.90 9.51 5.75
C ILE A 178 0.54 9.32 7.22
N ASP A 179 1.17 10.10 8.08
CA ASP A 179 0.90 10.19 9.51
C ASP A 179 0.88 11.65 9.94
N ASP A 180 0.02 12.01 10.89
CA ASP A 180 -0.08 13.34 11.48
C ASP A 180 0.81 13.52 12.72
N GLY A 181 1.77 12.60 12.91
CA GLY A 181 2.67 12.50 14.06
C GLY A 181 2.08 11.73 15.23
N SER A 182 0.98 11.01 15.03
CA SER A 182 0.33 10.20 16.07
C SER A 182 1.00 8.82 16.24
N VAL A 183 1.72 8.34 15.22
CA VAL A 183 2.42 7.06 15.28
C VAL A 183 3.85 7.24 15.81
N GLU A 184 4.09 6.78 17.03
CA GLU A 184 5.37 6.92 17.72
C GLU A 184 6.51 6.24 16.94
N GLY A 185 7.53 7.03 16.60
CA GLY A 185 8.71 6.56 15.88
C GLY A 185 8.57 6.50 14.36
N PHE A 186 7.38 6.71 13.79
CA PHE A 186 7.21 6.68 12.34
C PHE A 186 8.06 7.76 11.63
N GLU A 187 8.12 8.96 12.19
CA GLU A 187 8.99 10.05 11.71
C GLU A 187 10.47 9.68 11.62
N ASN A 188 10.92 8.66 12.38
CA ASN A 188 12.33 8.28 12.48
C ASN A 188 12.67 7.02 11.67
N PHE A 189 11.70 6.12 11.50
CA PHE A 189 11.93 4.77 10.96
C PHE A 189 11.05 4.42 9.75
N GLY A 190 10.06 5.25 9.39
CA GLY A 190 9.22 5.08 8.20
C GLY A 190 8.63 3.67 8.06
N GLY A 191 8.66 3.14 6.83
CA GLY A 191 8.05 1.84 6.51
C GLY A 191 8.63 0.63 7.25
N TRP A 192 9.87 0.69 7.77
CA TRP A 192 10.48 -0.40 8.53
C TRP A 192 9.72 -0.70 9.83
N LEU A 193 9.13 0.34 10.46
CA LEU A 193 8.29 0.23 11.66
C LEU A 193 7.10 -0.73 11.46
N THR A 194 6.69 -0.95 10.21
CA THR A 194 5.46 -1.70 9.88
C THR A 194 5.68 -3.17 9.56
N ILE A 195 6.92 -3.64 9.46
CA ILE A 195 7.26 -5.00 9.04
C ILE A 195 7.94 -5.72 10.20
N HIS A 196 7.48 -6.93 10.48
CA HIS A 196 7.87 -7.68 11.67
C HIS A 196 8.11 -9.15 11.33
N GLU A 197 8.84 -9.86 12.18
CA GLU A 197 8.83 -11.32 12.15
C GLU A 197 7.39 -11.84 12.25
N GLY A 198 7.10 -12.94 11.55
CA GLY A 198 5.76 -13.48 11.37
C GLY A 198 5.06 -12.98 10.13
N THR A 199 5.44 -11.81 9.60
CA THR A 199 4.88 -11.28 8.35
C THR A 199 5.11 -12.25 7.20
N ARG A 200 4.06 -12.51 6.40
CA ARG A 200 4.15 -13.40 5.24
C ARG A 200 5.28 -12.99 4.29
N THR A 201 5.84 -13.97 3.58
CA THR A 201 6.83 -13.76 2.50
C THR A 201 8.14 -13.11 2.96
N LEU A 202 8.46 -13.32 4.23
CA LEU A 202 9.69 -12.95 4.90
C LEU A 202 10.13 -14.12 5.78
N PRO A 203 11.43 -14.42 5.92
CA PRO A 203 11.89 -15.45 6.84
C PRO A 203 11.31 -15.34 8.25
N GLY A 204 10.77 -16.43 8.77
CA GLY A 204 10.10 -16.46 10.06
C GLY A 204 8.63 -16.08 9.95
N ALA A 205 8.04 -16.23 8.75
CA ALA A 205 6.61 -16.10 8.57
C ALA A 205 5.86 -17.09 9.46
N VAL A 206 4.71 -16.68 9.99
CA VAL A 206 3.84 -17.57 10.77
C VAL A 206 3.03 -18.43 9.82
N GLU A 207 2.83 -19.70 10.18
CA GLU A 207 2.00 -20.65 9.44
C GLU A 207 0.54 -20.18 9.42
N GLY A 208 -0.14 -20.33 8.28
CA GLY A 208 -1.51 -19.86 8.15
C GLY A 208 -2.49 -20.50 9.15
N GLU A 209 -2.33 -21.81 9.40
CA GLU A 209 -3.12 -22.52 10.42
C GLU A 209 -2.94 -21.91 11.83
N GLU A 210 -1.75 -21.40 12.15
CA GLU A 210 -1.50 -20.73 13.44
C GLU A 210 -2.17 -19.35 13.51
N VAL A 211 -2.19 -18.61 12.40
CA VAL A 211 -2.89 -17.31 12.30
C VAL A 211 -4.41 -17.51 12.41
N GLU A 212 -4.96 -18.50 11.71
CA GLU A 212 -6.38 -18.85 11.74
C GLU A 212 -6.86 -19.29 13.14
N GLU A 213 -5.99 -19.93 13.92
CA GLU A 213 -6.28 -20.32 15.31
C GLU A 213 -6.23 -19.15 16.30
N HIS A 214 -5.71 -17.99 15.90
CA HIS A 214 -5.51 -16.85 16.79
C HIS A 214 -6.82 -16.06 17.03
N PRO A 215 -7.18 -15.70 18.28
CA PRO A 215 -8.47 -15.05 18.59
C PRO A 215 -8.70 -13.66 17.98
N HIS A 216 -7.63 -12.94 17.63
CA HIS A 216 -7.74 -11.64 16.94
C HIS A 216 -7.72 -11.82 15.43
N HIS A 217 -6.57 -12.25 14.88
CA HIS A 217 -6.39 -12.55 13.47
C HIS A 217 -7.47 -13.51 12.91
N GLY A 218 -7.54 -14.77 13.34
CA GLY A 218 -8.51 -15.73 12.82
C GLY A 218 -9.98 -15.43 13.11
N ASP A 219 -10.35 -15.12 14.36
CA ASP A 219 -11.78 -14.97 14.74
C ASP A 219 -12.36 -13.58 14.42
N ILE A 220 -11.56 -12.50 14.47
CA ILE A 220 -12.05 -11.11 14.27
C ILE A 220 -11.72 -10.60 12.87
N LEU A 221 -10.47 -10.76 12.42
CA LEU A 221 -10.05 -10.27 11.11
C LEU A 221 -10.37 -11.25 9.98
N GLU A 222 -10.66 -12.52 10.32
CA GLU A 222 -10.93 -13.61 9.38
C GLU A 222 -9.79 -13.76 8.35
N ASN A 223 -8.53 -13.70 8.83
CA ASN A 223 -7.34 -13.85 7.99
C ASN A 223 -6.50 -15.09 8.37
N ASP A 224 -5.62 -15.44 7.45
CA ASP A 224 -4.70 -16.59 7.48
C ASP A 224 -3.23 -16.13 7.34
N ASP A 225 -2.97 -14.83 7.29
CA ASP A 225 -1.63 -14.28 7.15
C ASP A 225 -1.39 -13.06 8.05
N VAL A 226 -0.13 -12.88 8.48
CA VAL A 226 0.31 -11.65 9.12
C VAL A 226 0.83 -10.68 8.07
N ARG A 227 0.36 -9.44 8.11
CA ARG A 227 0.77 -8.33 7.24
C ARG A 227 1.34 -7.18 8.06
N LYS A 228 1.44 -6.01 7.45
CA LYS A 228 1.92 -4.79 8.11
C LYS A 228 1.04 -4.43 9.30
N TYR A 229 1.65 -3.96 10.39
CA TYR A 229 0.97 -3.38 11.55
C TYR A 229 1.91 -2.41 12.28
N ILE A 230 1.38 -1.51 13.11
CA ILE A 230 2.19 -0.60 13.94
C ILE A 230 2.45 -1.22 15.32
N PRO A 231 3.65 -1.05 15.92
CA PRO A 231 3.95 -1.52 17.27
C PRO A 231 2.97 -1.04 18.35
N GLN A 232 2.43 0.18 18.25
CA GLN A 232 1.44 0.71 19.19
C GLN A 232 0.17 -0.14 19.29
N SER A 233 -0.15 -0.95 18.28
CA SER A 233 -1.30 -1.88 18.29
C SER A 233 -1.05 -3.14 19.13
N ARG A 234 0.16 -3.31 19.69
CA ARG A 234 0.56 -4.43 20.54
C ARG A 234 0.59 -4.03 22.00
N ASN A 235 0.50 -5.01 22.89
CA ASN A 235 0.70 -4.77 24.31
C ASN A 235 2.19 -4.57 24.61
N GLY A 236 2.51 -3.66 25.54
CA GLY A 236 3.88 -3.47 26.01
C GLY A 236 4.41 -2.05 25.82
N GLU A 237 5.70 -1.95 25.53
CA GLU A 237 6.36 -0.68 25.18
C GLU A 237 6.06 -0.32 23.72
N TRP A 238 6.24 0.96 23.35
CA TRP A 238 5.88 1.47 22.02
C TRP A 238 6.57 0.77 20.85
N TRP A 239 7.66 0.05 21.10
CA TRP A 239 8.44 -0.68 20.09
C TRP A 239 8.19 -2.19 20.10
N GLU A 240 7.42 -2.74 21.06
CA GLU A 240 7.12 -4.18 21.11
C GLU A 240 6.28 -4.60 19.91
N ASN A 241 6.53 -5.80 19.39
CA ASN A 241 6.08 -6.19 18.07
C ASN A 241 5.81 -7.69 17.90
N ASP A 242 5.35 -8.35 18.95
CA ASP A 242 4.88 -9.72 18.82
C ASP A 242 3.54 -9.72 18.08
N TRP A 243 3.43 -10.52 17.01
CA TRP A 243 2.24 -10.51 16.13
C TRP A 243 0.97 -10.99 16.84
N ASP A 244 1.12 -11.83 17.87
CA ASP A 244 0.05 -12.47 18.65
C ASP A 244 -0.28 -11.73 19.96
N ASP A 245 0.47 -10.69 20.34
CA ASP A 245 0.17 -9.88 21.53
C ASP A 245 -0.60 -8.60 21.19
N VAL A 246 -1.70 -8.77 20.45
CA VAL A 246 -2.55 -7.66 19.99
C VAL A 246 -3.34 -7.05 21.16
N LYS A 247 -3.51 -5.73 21.13
CA LYS A 247 -4.45 -5.02 22.03
C LYS A 247 -5.87 -5.53 21.86
N ASP A 248 -6.72 -5.34 22.87
CA ASP A 248 -8.13 -5.69 22.71
C ASP A 248 -8.85 -4.72 21.77
N GLN A 249 -9.96 -5.18 21.19
CA GLN A 249 -10.69 -4.44 20.16
C GLN A 249 -11.18 -3.06 20.64
N GLU A 250 -11.53 -2.89 21.93
CA GLU A 250 -11.98 -1.59 22.44
C GLU A 250 -10.83 -0.57 22.43
N GLU A 251 -9.60 -0.99 22.76
CA GLU A 251 -8.41 -0.15 22.62
C GLU A 251 -8.08 0.15 21.15
N LEU A 252 -8.20 -0.82 20.25
CA LEU A 252 -7.94 -0.62 18.81
C LEU A 252 -8.95 0.35 18.16
N ASP A 253 -10.23 0.23 18.52
CA ASP A 253 -11.27 1.14 18.06
C ASP A 253 -10.99 2.58 18.56
N GLU A 254 -10.57 2.74 19.83
CA GLU A 254 -10.19 4.04 20.39
C GLU A 254 -8.96 4.62 19.66
N MET A 255 -7.95 3.81 19.36
CA MET A 255 -6.78 4.24 18.58
C MET A 255 -7.20 4.73 17.18
N LEU A 256 -8.03 3.97 16.48
CA LEU A 256 -8.54 4.34 15.15
C LEU A 256 -9.32 5.66 15.17
N GLU A 257 -10.23 5.82 16.15
CA GLU A 257 -11.00 7.06 16.34
C GLU A 257 -10.11 8.26 16.68
N ASN A 258 -9.01 8.02 17.39
CA ASN A 258 -8.01 9.05 17.71
C ASN A 258 -7.08 9.36 16.53
N GLY A 259 -7.09 8.57 15.45
CA GLY A 259 -6.19 8.77 14.32
C GLY A 259 -4.84 8.08 14.46
N GLU A 260 -4.65 7.21 15.45
CA GLU A 260 -3.39 6.51 15.73
C GLU A 260 -3.17 5.33 14.77
N PHE A 261 -3.00 5.62 13.48
CA PHE A 261 -2.78 4.66 12.41
C PHE A 261 -1.90 5.27 11.31
N LEU A 262 -1.38 4.44 10.40
CA LEU A 262 -0.77 4.94 9.17
C LEU A 262 -1.76 4.83 8.00
N ASP A 263 -2.08 5.95 7.37
CA ASP A 263 -2.79 5.99 6.09
C ASP A 263 -1.81 5.59 4.97
N MET A 264 -2.24 4.72 4.06
CA MET A 264 -1.42 4.23 2.96
C MET A 264 -2.21 4.14 1.64
N PRO A 265 -2.42 5.27 0.94
CA PRO A 265 -2.90 5.24 -0.44
C PRO A 265 -1.94 4.51 -1.37
N MET A 266 -2.50 3.89 -2.41
CA MET A 266 -1.75 3.14 -3.39
C MET A 266 -2.36 3.24 -4.78
N PHE A 267 -1.56 3.75 -5.71
CA PHE A 267 -1.74 3.58 -7.15
C PHE A 267 -1.38 2.15 -7.57
N ARG A 268 -2.15 1.62 -8.52
CA ARG A 268 -2.05 0.27 -9.06
C ARG A 268 -2.15 0.35 -10.58
N ALA A 269 -1.10 0.02 -11.32
CA ALA A 269 -1.03 0.32 -12.74
C ALA A 269 -2.11 -0.36 -13.60
N HIS A 270 -2.47 -1.62 -13.31
CA HIS A 270 -3.48 -2.35 -14.08
C HIS A 270 -4.92 -2.04 -13.63
N ARG A 271 -5.09 -1.79 -12.33
CA ARG A 271 -6.41 -1.54 -11.74
C ARG A 271 -6.74 -0.05 -11.68
N GLY A 272 -5.95 0.68 -10.89
CA GLY A 272 -6.18 2.09 -10.60
C GLY A 272 -5.87 3.04 -11.75
N GLY A 273 -4.92 2.70 -12.63
CA GLY A 273 -4.60 3.50 -13.82
C GLY A 273 -5.80 3.63 -14.77
N PRO A 274 -6.26 2.53 -15.40
CA PRO A 274 -7.44 2.54 -16.26
C PRO A 274 -8.73 2.88 -15.51
N GLY A 275 -8.79 2.56 -14.21
CA GLY A 275 -9.94 2.85 -13.35
C GLY A 275 -10.06 4.32 -12.93
N GLY A 276 -8.97 5.08 -12.91
CA GLY A 276 -8.94 6.47 -12.45
C GLY A 276 -9.04 6.64 -10.93
N TYR A 277 -8.65 5.63 -10.14
CA TYR A 277 -8.77 5.65 -8.67
C TYR A 277 -7.60 4.94 -7.97
N GLY A 278 -7.30 5.37 -6.74
CA GLY A 278 -6.33 4.75 -5.84
C GLY A 278 -7.01 3.81 -4.85
N THR A 279 -6.28 2.80 -4.35
CA THR A 279 -6.76 1.98 -3.23
C THR A 279 -6.31 2.57 -1.91
N THR A 280 -7.19 2.62 -0.92
CA THR A 280 -6.85 3.02 0.45
C THR A 280 -6.53 1.82 1.33
N HIS A 281 -5.64 2.04 2.29
CA HIS A 281 -5.24 1.04 3.27
C HIS A 281 -4.94 1.74 4.59
N CYS A 282 -5.41 1.18 5.70
CA CYS A 282 -5.10 1.64 7.04
C CYS A 282 -4.18 0.62 7.72
N ILE A 283 -3.06 1.06 8.29
CA ILE A 283 -2.17 0.21 9.08
C ILE A 283 -2.36 0.50 10.56
N LEU A 284 -2.98 -0.45 11.27
CA LEU A 284 -3.15 -0.43 12.71
C LEU A 284 -2.63 -1.74 13.30
N ASP A 285 -3.51 -2.68 13.60
CA ASP A 285 -3.25 -4.03 14.08
C ASP A 285 -2.94 -5.03 12.95
N HIS A 286 -3.34 -4.66 11.74
CA HIS A 286 -3.13 -5.35 10.48
C HIS A 286 -3.16 -4.31 9.34
N ARG A 287 -2.83 -4.72 8.10
CA ARG A 287 -3.04 -3.92 6.90
C ARG A 287 -4.49 -4.10 6.45
N HIS A 288 -5.33 -3.18 6.86
CA HIS A 288 -6.72 -3.12 6.44
C HIS A 288 -6.85 -2.50 5.06
N GLY A 289 -7.97 -2.79 4.38
CA GLY A 289 -8.42 -1.95 3.28
C GLY A 289 -9.10 -0.69 3.84
N ALA A 290 -10.07 -0.16 3.11
CA ALA A 290 -11.00 0.84 3.62
C ALA A 290 -11.67 0.37 4.92
N MET A 291 -11.73 1.26 5.92
CA MET A 291 -12.30 0.96 7.24
C MET A 291 -13.81 1.24 7.35
N ASP A 292 -14.36 2.01 6.41
CA ASP A 292 -15.79 2.37 6.38
C ASP A 292 -16.53 1.74 5.18
N GLU A 293 -17.84 1.64 5.32
CA GLU A 293 -18.77 1.16 4.29
C GLU A 293 -19.72 2.29 3.81
N PRO A 294 -20.27 2.22 2.58
CA PRO A 294 -19.97 1.23 1.55
C PRO A 294 -18.56 1.43 0.99
N SER A 295 -17.80 0.36 0.81
CA SER A 295 -16.50 0.42 0.12
C SER A 295 -16.43 -0.60 -1.01
N THR A 296 -16.26 -0.10 -2.23
CA THR A 296 -15.98 -0.96 -3.37
C THR A 296 -14.57 -1.51 -3.23
N ARG A 297 -14.45 -2.77 -2.76
CA ARG A 297 -13.17 -3.48 -2.77
C ARG A 297 -12.75 -3.72 -4.21
N ILE A 298 -11.70 -3.04 -4.67
CA ILE A 298 -11.16 -3.21 -6.02
C ILE A 298 -10.33 -4.51 -6.08
N ARG A 299 -11.04 -5.65 -6.04
CA ARG A 299 -10.48 -6.99 -6.17
C ARG A 299 -11.07 -7.78 -7.34
N ASN A 300 -11.89 -7.11 -8.16
CA ASN A 300 -12.53 -7.68 -9.35
C ASN A 300 -11.57 -8.59 -10.13
N SER A 301 -11.92 -9.85 -10.18
CA SER A 301 -11.27 -10.88 -10.99
C SER A 301 -12.35 -11.75 -11.58
N GLN A 302 -12.10 -12.21 -12.80
CA GLN A 302 -12.84 -13.30 -13.41
C GLN A 302 -12.10 -14.62 -13.18
N ASP A 303 -12.83 -15.72 -13.25
CA ASP A 303 -12.26 -17.07 -13.22
C ASP A 303 -12.54 -17.81 -14.53
N LEU A 304 -12.07 -19.06 -14.60
CA LEU A 304 -12.37 -19.95 -15.71
C LEU A 304 -13.67 -20.71 -15.43
N VAL A 305 -14.71 -20.43 -16.21
CA VAL A 305 -16.00 -21.12 -16.16
C VAL A 305 -16.09 -22.11 -17.32
N ASP A 306 -16.24 -23.39 -16.98
CA ASP A 306 -16.21 -24.49 -17.96
C ASP A 306 -14.95 -24.47 -18.87
N GLY A 307 -13.81 -24.02 -18.31
CA GLY A 307 -12.52 -23.95 -19.00
C GLY A 307 -12.29 -22.68 -19.84
N ASN A 308 -13.17 -21.69 -19.78
CA ASN A 308 -13.03 -20.43 -20.51
C ASN A 308 -13.12 -19.22 -19.57
N PRO A 309 -12.46 -18.09 -19.88
CA PRO A 309 -12.68 -16.83 -19.18
C PRO A 309 -14.16 -16.42 -19.18
N GLU A 310 -14.61 -15.72 -18.15
CA GLU A 310 -15.98 -15.20 -18.09
C GLU A 310 -16.22 -14.05 -19.08
N TYR A 311 -15.20 -13.22 -19.29
CA TYR A 311 -15.23 -12.02 -20.10
C TYR A 311 -14.03 -11.97 -21.06
N MET A 312 -14.20 -11.26 -22.17
CA MET A 312 -13.18 -10.96 -23.18
C MET A 312 -13.25 -9.50 -23.59
N PHE A 313 -12.29 -9.04 -24.39
CA PHE A 313 -12.40 -7.74 -25.03
C PHE A 313 -13.50 -7.76 -26.09
N ASP A 314 -14.22 -6.65 -26.23
CA ASP A 314 -15.14 -6.43 -27.33
C ASP A 314 -14.37 -6.50 -28.67
N PRO A 315 -14.71 -7.44 -29.58
CA PRO A 315 -14.05 -7.55 -30.89
C PRO A 315 -14.16 -6.30 -31.77
N GLU A 316 -15.09 -5.38 -31.48
CA GLU A 316 -15.17 -4.07 -32.13
C GLU A 316 -14.11 -3.07 -31.63
N VAL A 317 -13.52 -3.31 -30.46
CA VAL A 317 -12.49 -2.48 -29.81
C VAL A 317 -11.10 -3.09 -29.96
N VAL A 318 -10.94 -4.37 -29.62
CA VAL A 318 -9.71 -5.15 -29.80
C VAL A 318 -9.98 -6.21 -30.86
N GLU A 319 -9.30 -6.15 -32.01
CA GLU A 319 -9.54 -7.12 -33.10
C GLU A 319 -9.33 -8.55 -32.60
N GLY A 320 -10.33 -9.42 -32.79
CA GLY A 320 -10.29 -10.81 -32.31
C GLY A 320 -10.58 -10.99 -30.81
N GLY A 321 -10.74 -9.90 -30.05
CA GLY A 321 -11.16 -9.94 -28.65
C GLY A 321 -10.15 -10.54 -27.66
N THR A 322 -8.92 -10.78 -28.11
CA THR A 322 -7.79 -11.28 -27.32
C THR A 322 -6.55 -10.43 -27.61
N LEU A 323 -5.63 -10.35 -26.65
CA LEU A 323 -4.29 -9.81 -26.84
C LEU A 323 -3.32 -10.94 -27.25
N ASP A 324 -2.10 -10.58 -27.65
CA ASP A 324 -1.03 -11.53 -28.00
C ASP A 324 0.08 -11.50 -26.93
N LEU A 325 0.47 -12.68 -26.43
CA LEU A 325 1.47 -12.80 -25.36
C LEU A 325 2.87 -12.32 -25.80
N ASP A 326 3.28 -12.59 -27.04
CA ASP A 326 4.58 -12.16 -27.55
C ASP A 326 4.61 -10.62 -27.67
N GLU A 327 3.52 -10.01 -28.16
CA GLU A 327 3.39 -8.55 -28.22
C GLU A 327 3.45 -7.90 -26.83
N ILE A 328 2.87 -8.53 -25.81
CA ILE A 328 3.03 -8.08 -24.42
C ILE A 328 4.51 -8.17 -24.04
N TYR A 329 5.17 -9.33 -24.14
CA TYR A 329 6.58 -9.46 -23.75
C TYR A 329 7.53 -8.51 -24.50
N GLU A 330 7.23 -8.20 -25.77
CA GLU A 330 7.99 -7.25 -26.59
C GLU A 330 7.69 -5.77 -26.25
N GLY A 331 6.69 -5.51 -25.39
CA GLY A 331 6.27 -4.17 -24.98
C GLY A 331 5.50 -3.42 -26.07
N GLU A 332 4.87 -4.15 -27.00
CA GLU A 332 4.11 -3.59 -28.11
C GLU A 332 2.66 -3.26 -27.74
N VAL A 333 2.12 -3.86 -26.66
CA VAL A 333 0.81 -3.50 -26.08
C VAL A 333 0.98 -2.41 -25.03
N LEU A 334 0.89 -1.15 -25.43
CA LEU A 334 1.18 0.01 -24.57
C LEU A 334 0.08 0.25 -23.52
N GLN A 335 0.45 0.90 -22.41
CA GLN A 335 -0.51 1.35 -21.39
C GLN A 335 -1.56 2.30 -21.96
N THR A 336 -1.18 3.15 -22.93
CA THR A 336 -2.08 4.08 -23.61
C THR A 336 -3.01 3.42 -24.63
N ASP A 337 -2.75 2.16 -24.97
CA ASP A 337 -3.63 1.34 -25.79
C ASP A 337 -4.64 0.57 -24.90
N THR A 338 -5.47 -0.28 -25.52
CA THR A 338 -6.42 -1.12 -24.79
C THR A 338 -5.71 -2.34 -24.21
N HIS A 339 -5.30 -2.25 -22.94
CA HIS A 339 -4.60 -3.32 -22.22
C HIS A 339 -5.41 -3.94 -21.08
N ALA A 340 -6.41 -3.22 -20.55
CA ALA A 340 -7.24 -3.66 -19.42
C ALA A 340 -8.71 -3.81 -19.82
N LEU A 341 -9.39 -4.79 -19.22
CA LEU A 341 -10.83 -4.96 -19.36
C LEU A 341 -11.55 -3.94 -18.47
N ILE A 342 -12.48 -3.19 -19.06
CA ILE A 342 -13.25 -2.13 -18.42
C ILE A 342 -14.73 -2.33 -18.74
N GLU A 343 -15.52 -2.54 -17.69
CA GLU A 343 -16.97 -2.71 -17.82
C GLU A 343 -17.61 -1.49 -18.45
N ASN A 344 -18.56 -1.73 -19.37
CA ASN A 344 -19.26 -0.71 -20.17
C ASN A 344 -18.41 0.06 -21.20
N GLU A 345 -17.12 -0.24 -21.34
CA GLU A 345 -16.25 0.38 -22.35
C GLU A 345 -15.76 -0.61 -23.40
N ASN A 346 -15.09 -1.69 -22.97
CA ASN A 346 -14.43 -2.63 -23.88
C ASN A 346 -14.57 -4.10 -23.47
N MET A 347 -15.37 -4.40 -22.45
CA MET A 347 -15.53 -5.74 -21.88
C MET A 347 -16.89 -6.34 -22.24
N VAL A 348 -16.89 -7.58 -22.76
CA VAL A 348 -18.11 -8.35 -23.09
C VAL A 348 -18.01 -9.78 -22.52
N PRO A 349 -19.13 -10.48 -22.29
CA PRO A 349 -19.09 -11.91 -21.94
C PRO A 349 -18.32 -12.71 -23.00
N PHE A 350 -17.54 -13.70 -22.56
CA PHE A 350 -16.75 -14.53 -23.46
C PHE A 350 -17.62 -15.27 -24.48
N ASP A 351 -17.20 -15.22 -25.75
CA ASP A 351 -17.83 -15.92 -26.88
C ASP A 351 -16.76 -16.60 -27.75
N GLU A 352 -16.68 -17.93 -27.65
CA GLU A 352 -15.74 -18.76 -28.41
C GLU A 352 -15.91 -18.64 -29.93
N GLU A 353 -17.09 -18.25 -30.43
CA GLU A 353 -17.32 -18.09 -31.88
C GLU A 353 -16.76 -16.76 -32.42
N GLU A 354 -16.57 -15.76 -31.56
CA GLU A 354 -16.10 -14.41 -31.92
C GLU A 354 -14.65 -14.15 -31.46
N ALA A 355 -14.18 -14.87 -30.44
CA ALA A 355 -12.81 -14.80 -29.96
C ALA A 355 -11.82 -15.47 -30.94
N ASP A 356 -10.75 -14.76 -31.30
CA ASP A 356 -9.60 -15.35 -31.96
C ASP A 356 -8.75 -16.08 -30.90
N ILE A 357 -9.00 -17.40 -30.80
CA ILE A 357 -8.30 -18.30 -29.89
C ILE A 357 -7.16 -19.01 -30.65
N TYR A 358 -5.94 -18.80 -30.18
CA TYR A 358 -4.71 -19.37 -30.72
C TYR A 358 -3.67 -19.51 -29.59
N GLU A 359 -2.63 -20.30 -29.83
CA GLU A 359 -1.50 -20.45 -28.89
C GLU A 359 -0.89 -19.09 -28.57
N GLY A 360 -0.91 -18.67 -27.30
CA GLY A 360 -0.45 -17.36 -26.84
C GLY A 360 -1.52 -16.26 -26.86
N ALA A 361 -2.80 -16.57 -27.12
CA ALA A 361 -3.89 -15.61 -26.96
C ALA A 361 -4.07 -15.24 -25.47
N VAL A 362 -4.28 -13.96 -25.18
CA VAL A 362 -4.29 -13.42 -23.81
C VAL A 362 -5.59 -12.70 -23.47
N ILE A 363 -6.08 -12.91 -22.25
CA ILE A 363 -7.17 -12.14 -21.62
C ILE A 363 -6.76 -11.76 -20.20
N PRO A 364 -6.86 -10.49 -19.77
CA PRO A 364 -6.60 -10.11 -18.37
C PRO A 364 -7.54 -10.81 -17.39
N ARG A 365 -7.00 -11.39 -16.32
CA ARG A 365 -7.83 -11.97 -15.25
C ARG A 365 -8.53 -10.88 -14.42
N ARG A 366 -7.87 -9.74 -14.26
CA ARG A 366 -8.41 -8.58 -13.54
C ARG A 366 -9.16 -7.68 -14.51
N TYR A 367 -10.26 -7.13 -14.04
CA TYR A 367 -11.07 -6.19 -14.80
C TYR A 367 -11.50 -5.02 -13.91
N ASN A 368 -11.87 -3.93 -14.56
CA ASN A 368 -12.16 -2.66 -13.91
C ASN A 368 -13.65 -2.31 -14.04
N ARG A 369 -14.19 -1.71 -12.97
CA ARG A 369 -15.57 -1.17 -12.91
C ARG A 369 -15.53 0.25 -12.36
N PRO A 370 -15.00 1.23 -13.11
CA PRO A 370 -14.83 2.60 -12.62
C PRO A 370 -16.14 3.22 -12.13
N ASP A 371 -17.24 2.98 -12.83
CA ASP A 371 -18.57 3.50 -12.48
C ASP A 371 -19.18 2.90 -11.19
N ALA A 372 -18.56 1.86 -10.61
CA ALA A 372 -19.04 1.18 -9.41
C ALA A 372 -18.21 1.48 -8.16
N VAL A 373 -17.20 2.37 -8.25
CA VAL A 373 -16.36 2.72 -7.10
C VAL A 373 -17.06 3.78 -6.25
N GLU A 374 -17.30 3.45 -4.97
CA GLU A 374 -18.03 4.29 -4.02
C GLU A 374 -17.31 4.34 -2.65
N GLY A 375 -17.65 5.36 -1.86
CA GLY A 375 -17.18 5.53 -0.48
C GLY A 375 -15.66 5.73 -0.36
N PRO A 376 -15.00 5.17 0.67
CA PRO A 376 -13.56 5.31 0.86
C PRO A 376 -12.74 4.84 -0.36
N GLY A 377 -13.23 3.85 -1.11
CA GLY A 377 -12.58 3.38 -2.34
C GLY A 377 -12.53 4.40 -3.47
N ALA A 378 -13.33 5.48 -3.40
CA ALA A 378 -13.43 6.53 -4.43
C ALA A 378 -12.68 7.83 -4.08
N ILE A 379 -12.05 7.91 -2.90
CA ILE A 379 -11.53 9.18 -2.39
C ILE A 379 -10.29 9.65 -3.14
N TRP A 380 -9.40 8.73 -3.50
CA TRP A 380 -8.17 9.03 -4.23
C TRP A 380 -8.45 8.85 -5.70
N GLN A 381 -8.42 9.96 -6.43
CA GLN A 381 -8.47 9.94 -7.88
C GLN A 381 -7.05 9.80 -8.44
N VAL A 382 -6.95 9.17 -9.61
CA VAL A 382 -5.67 8.89 -10.26
C VAL A 382 -5.74 9.27 -11.73
N ASP A 383 -4.66 9.87 -12.22
CA ASP A 383 -4.34 9.94 -13.65
C ASP A 383 -2.89 9.48 -13.82
N ALA A 384 -2.67 8.43 -14.60
CA ALA A 384 -1.38 7.77 -14.71
C ALA A 384 -1.05 7.42 -16.14
N THR A 385 0.15 7.78 -16.57
CA THR A 385 0.67 7.51 -17.91
C THR A 385 2.06 6.91 -17.81
N TRP A 386 2.35 5.93 -18.66
CA TRP A 386 3.72 5.46 -18.89
C TRP A 386 4.12 5.79 -20.32
N GLU A 387 5.19 6.56 -20.49
CA GLU A 387 5.72 6.97 -21.79
C GLU A 387 7.26 6.91 -21.78
N ASP A 388 7.85 6.33 -22.82
CA ASP A 388 9.31 6.31 -23.04
C ASP A 388 10.17 5.83 -21.84
N GLY A 389 9.64 4.92 -21.01
CA GLY A 389 10.35 4.38 -19.85
C GLY A 389 10.14 5.16 -18.55
N THR A 390 9.19 6.09 -18.51
CA THR A 390 8.91 6.92 -17.34
C THR A 390 7.43 6.82 -16.99
N TRP A 391 7.14 6.61 -15.71
CA TRP A 391 5.81 6.76 -15.15
C TRP A 391 5.59 8.20 -14.71
N THR A 392 4.45 8.78 -15.07
CA THR A 392 3.92 10.02 -14.48
C THR A 392 2.58 9.69 -13.85
N VAL A 393 2.47 9.88 -12.54
CA VAL A 393 1.28 9.52 -11.75
C VAL A 393 0.82 10.73 -10.94
N GLN A 394 -0.38 11.21 -11.24
CA GLN A 394 -1.09 12.21 -10.46
C GLN A 394 -2.09 11.53 -9.54
N MET A 395 -2.08 11.90 -8.26
CA MET A 395 -3.05 11.45 -7.26
C MET A 395 -3.62 12.66 -6.54
N TRP A 396 -4.93 12.72 -6.37
CA TRP A 396 -5.57 13.81 -5.61
C TRP A 396 -6.79 13.33 -4.84
N ARG A 397 -7.18 14.13 -3.85
CA ARG A 397 -8.39 13.94 -3.03
C ARG A 397 -8.77 15.24 -2.34
N ASP A 398 -9.98 15.27 -1.81
CA ASP A 398 -10.39 16.35 -0.89
C ASP A 398 -9.53 16.32 0.38
N LEU A 399 -9.25 17.50 0.94
CA LEU A 399 -8.48 17.66 2.17
C LEU A 399 -9.15 16.89 3.33
N SER A 400 -10.48 16.95 3.37
CA SER A 400 -11.33 16.32 4.36
C SER A 400 -12.30 15.34 3.71
N VAL A 401 -12.25 14.06 4.10
CA VAL A 401 -13.07 12.98 3.53
C VAL A 401 -14.03 12.35 4.55
N GLY A 402 -13.70 12.45 5.84
CA GLY A 402 -14.59 12.02 6.93
C GLY A 402 -14.76 10.51 7.07
N TYR A 403 -13.82 9.72 6.55
CA TYR A 403 -13.76 8.27 6.69
C TYR A 403 -12.68 7.86 7.70
N LEU A 404 -12.95 6.80 8.47
CA LEU A 404 -11.97 6.18 9.36
C LEU A 404 -10.83 5.58 8.55
N GLY A 405 -9.63 5.58 9.15
CA GLY A 405 -8.43 5.04 8.49
C GLY A 405 -7.87 5.94 7.37
N GLU A 406 -8.38 7.16 7.23
CA GLU A 406 -7.92 8.16 6.28
C GLU A 406 -7.40 9.41 7.03
N THR A 407 -6.20 9.88 6.68
CA THR A 407 -5.66 11.10 7.27
C THR A 407 -6.41 12.32 6.72
N GLU A 408 -6.71 13.30 7.58
CA GLU A 408 -7.30 14.57 7.16
C GLU A 408 -6.20 15.63 7.01
N PHE A 409 -6.28 16.43 5.96
CA PHE A 409 -5.31 17.46 5.65
C PHE A 409 -5.81 18.84 6.08
N GLU A 410 -4.99 19.57 6.85
CA GLU A 410 -5.30 20.92 7.32
C GLU A 410 -4.17 21.88 6.90
N PRO A 411 -4.48 22.96 6.14
CA PRO A 411 -3.47 23.95 5.78
C PRO A 411 -2.77 24.54 7.01
N GLY A 412 -1.43 24.55 6.98
CA GLY A 412 -0.59 24.99 8.09
C GLY A 412 -0.05 23.88 8.98
N GLU A 413 -0.50 22.63 8.80
CA GLU A 413 0.01 21.47 9.54
C GLU A 413 1.17 20.78 8.80
N VAL A 414 1.85 19.87 9.52
CA VAL A 414 2.97 19.07 9.02
C VAL A 414 2.66 17.59 9.24
N TYR A 415 2.94 16.79 8.21
CA TYR A 415 2.72 15.35 8.19
C TYR A 415 4.04 14.61 8.00
N ASP A 416 4.10 13.36 8.47
CA ASP A 416 5.13 12.41 8.10
C ASP A 416 4.72 11.69 6.82
N PHE A 417 5.65 11.59 5.87
CA PHE A 417 5.44 11.08 4.52
C PHE A 417 6.52 10.06 4.15
N SER A 418 6.17 8.85 3.72
CA SER A 418 7.16 7.83 3.31
C SER A 418 6.70 7.08 2.05
N PRO A 419 7.29 7.35 0.87
CA PRO A 419 6.89 6.75 -0.40
C PRO A 419 7.54 5.39 -0.66
N ALA A 420 6.94 4.61 -1.56
CA ALA A 420 7.38 3.31 -2.00
C ALA A 420 6.94 3.02 -3.45
N VAL A 421 7.81 2.39 -4.23
CA VAL A 421 7.54 2.02 -5.64
C VAL A 421 7.82 0.54 -5.84
N HIS A 422 6.88 -0.18 -6.44
CA HIS A 422 7.08 -1.52 -6.97
C HIS A 422 7.18 -1.44 -8.50
N GLY A 423 8.27 -1.96 -9.08
CA GLY A 423 8.44 -2.13 -10.53
C GLY A 423 8.30 -3.60 -10.92
N GLY A 424 7.07 -4.10 -11.09
CA GLY A 424 6.78 -5.49 -11.44
C GLY A 424 6.97 -6.53 -10.32
N GLY A 425 7.66 -6.17 -9.23
CA GLY A 425 7.86 -7.02 -8.06
C GLY A 425 6.68 -6.97 -7.10
N ALA A 426 6.34 -8.08 -6.43
CA ALA A 426 5.32 -8.10 -5.37
C ALA A 426 5.97 -7.97 -3.97
N GLN A 427 5.14 -7.93 -2.92
CA GLN A 427 5.60 -8.19 -1.54
C GLN A 427 6.78 -7.29 -1.12
N ARG A 428 7.89 -7.89 -0.67
CA ARG A 428 9.07 -7.18 -0.15
C ARG A 428 9.94 -6.56 -1.24
N TRP A 429 9.74 -6.89 -2.50
CA TRP A 429 10.62 -6.47 -3.58
C TRP A 429 10.19 -5.16 -4.22
N HIS A 430 10.73 -4.08 -3.66
CA HIS A 430 10.37 -2.71 -4.00
C HIS A 430 11.43 -1.74 -3.49
N TRP A 431 11.33 -0.49 -3.91
CA TRP A 431 12.09 0.61 -3.33
C TRP A 431 11.24 1.35 -2.31
N VAL A 432 11.87 1.77 -1.21
CA VAL A 432 11.27 2.55 -0.14
C VAL A 432 12.06 3.83 0.07
N GLY A 433 11.34 4.91 0.33
CA GLY A 433 11.92 6.16 0.79
C GLY A 433 12.12 6.14 2.30
N TYR A 434 13.01 7.01 2.77
CA TYR A 434 13.06 7.39 4.18
C TYR A 434 11.75 8.12 4.58
N PRO A 435 11.50 8.36 5.88
CA PRO A 435 10.41 9.25 6.30
C PRO A 435 10.81 10.71 6.06
N TYR A 436 9.95 11.48 5.41
CA TYR A 436 10.11 12.91 5.14
C TYR A 436 9.04 13.68 5.90
N LYS A 437 9.25 14.98 6.15
CA LYS A 437 8.18 15.87 6.61
C LYS A 437 7.53 16.59 5.44
N LEU A 438 6.20 16.57 5.37
CA LEU A 438 5.39 17.29 4.39
C LEU A 438 4.61 18.40 5.09
N GLY A 439 5.02 19.65 4.91
CA GLY A 439 4.29 20.81 5.40
C GLY A 439 3.27 21.32 4.40
N LEU A 440 2.01 21.51 4.82
CA LEU A 440 0.96 22.03 3.95
C LEU A 440 0.95 23.56 3.96
N GLY A 441 1.70 24.17 3.02
CA GLY A 441 1.89 25.63 2.95
C GLY A 441 2.82 26.22 4.03
N VAL A 442 3.49 25.36 4.79
CA VAL A 442 4.43 25.73 5.85
C VAL A 442 5.73 24.94 5.70
N GLU A 443 6.85 25.57 6.05
CA GLU A 443 8.15 24.90 6.11
C GLU A 443 8.18 24.05 7.38
N PRO A 444 8.33 22.71 7.28
CA PRO A 444 8.45 21.86 8.45
C PRO A 444 9.79 22.10 9.16
N GLU A 445 9.89 21.69 10.43
CA GLU A 445 11.16 21.61 11.14
C GLU A 445 11.46 20.13 11.43
N TYR A 446 12.48 19.56 10.79
CA TYR A 446 12.90 18.18 10.98
C TYR A 446 14.36 18.09 11.45
N GLN A 447 14.65 17.14 12.34
CA GLN A 447 16.00 16.99 12.90
C GLN A 447 16.95 16.16 12.01
N GLY A 448 16.47 15.61 10.90
CA GLY A 448 17.20 14.71 10.01
C GLY A 448 17.72 15.32 8.70
N GLU A 449 18.27 16.54 8.72
CA GLU A 449 18.93 17.09 7.52
C GLU A 449 20.19 16.27 7.18
N SER A 450 20.26 15.69 5.98
CA SER A 450 21.52 15.18 5.42
C SER A 450 21.91 16.01 4.19
N ASP A 451 22.98 16.79 4.34
CA ASP A 451 23.55 17.67 3.29
C ASP A 451 23.86 16.93 1.98
N GLU A 452 24.04 15.60 2.00
CA GLU A 452 24.48 14.80 0.85
C GLU A 452 23.35 14.05 0.13
N LEU A 453 22.21 13.80 0.79
CA LEU A 453 21.10 12.98 0.26
C LEU A 453 19.92 13.76 -0.33
N GLY A 454 19.89 15.09 -0.13
CA GLY A 454 18.82 15.95 -0.60
C GLY A 454 18.04 16.55 0.55
N THR A 455 16.73 16.70 0.37
CA THR A 455 15.84 17.26 1.40
C THR A 455 15.16 16.15 2.19
N SER A 456 14.99 16.34 3.49
CA SER A 456 14.09 15.56 4.35
C SER A 456 12.72 16.22 4.49
N GLU A 457 12.53 17.38 3.86
CA GLU A 457 11.42 18.31 4.06
C GLU A 457 10.82 18.70 2.70
N LEU A 458 9.51 18.55 2.58
CA LEU A 458 8.73 18.97 1.42
C LEU A 458 7.72 20.01 1.88
N VAL A 459 7.48 21.02 1.04
CA VAL A 459 6.41 22.00 1.24
C VAL A 459 5.42 21.86 0.09
N ALA A 460 4.18 21.54 0.41
CA ALA A 460 3.09 21.59 -0.54
C ALA A 460 2.70 23.04 -0.82
N GLU A 461 2.61 23.41 -2.10
CA GLU A 461 2.34 24.78 -2.52
C GLU A 461 0.85 25.10 -2.59
N GLU A 462 0.44 26.25 -2.02
CA GLU A 462 -0.94 26.74 -2.13
C GLU A 462 -1.21 27.29 -3.54
N ILE A 463 -2.27 26.80 -4.19
CA ILE A 463 -2.65 27.16 -5.56
C ILE A 463 -4.13 27.56 -5.68
N GLU A 464 -4.50 28.16 -6.81
CA GLU A 464 -5.91 28.37 -7.19
C GLU A 464 -6.35 27.31 -8.21
N GLY A 465 -7.27 26.41 -7.82
CA GLY A 465 -7.81 25.38 -8.72
C GLY A 465 -6.86 24.18 -8.89
N GLU A 466 -6.66 23.73 -10.14
CA GLU A 466 -5.79 22.60 -10.49
C GLU A 466 -4.32 23.07 -10.65
N PRO A 467 -3.33 22.22 -10.31
CA PRO A 467 -1.91 22.57 -10.40
C PRO A 467 -1.43 22.74 -11.84
N ASP A 468 -0.55 23.73 -12.05
CA ASP A 468 0.35 23.80 -13.21
C ASP A 468 1.71 23.27 -12.76
N TRP A 469 1.99 21.99 -13.03
CA TRP A 469 3.17 21.30 -12.52
C TRP A 469 4.50 21.93 -12.95
N ASP A 470 4.54 22.72 -14.03
CA ASP A 470 5.74 23.47 -14.44
C ASP A 470 6.12 24.57 -13.43
N ASP A 471 5.17 25.01 -12.60
CA ASP A 471 5.34 26.07 -11.60
C ASP A 471 5.48 25.54 -10.16
N ILE A 472 5.31 24.24 -9.92
CA ILE A 472 5.41 23.60 -8.59
C ILE A 472 6.82 23.05 -8.38
N GLU A 473 7.39 23.26 -7.18
CA GLU A 473 8.70 22.74 -6.81
C GLU A 473 8.76 21.21 -6.86
N THR A 474 9.75 20.69 -7.58
CA THR A 474 10.05 19.26 -7.68
C THR A 474 11.10 18.86 -6.64
N TYR A 475 10.74 17.88 -5.80
CA TYR A 475 11.63 17.23 -4.86
C TYR A 475 12.02 15.86 -5.39
N THR A 476 13.31 15.64 -5.66
CA THR A 476 13.83 14.33 -6.07
C THR A 476 14.16 13.49 -4.85
N LEU A 477 13.34 12.47 -4.58
CA LEU A 477 13.48 11.61 -3.40
C LEU A 477 14.20 10.31 -3.78
N PRO A 478 15.31 9.93 -3.12
CA PRO A 478 15.89 8.61 -3.32
C PRO A 478 14.99 7.54 -2.70
N LEU A 479 14.67 6.50 -3.47
CA LEU A 479 14.06 5.27 -2.97
C LEU A 479 15.05 4.13 -3.11
N MET A 480 15.22 3.35 -2.04
CA MET A 480 16.21 2.28 -1.99
C MET A 480 15.58 0.92 -1.70
N TYR A 481 16.21 -0.16 -2.15
CA TYR A 481 15.78 -1.52 -1.87
C TYR A 481 16.06 -1.92 -0.40
N PRO A 482 15.05 -2.20 0.45
CA PRO A 482 15.22 -2.37 1.90
C PRO A 482 15.76 -3.74 2.33
N GLY A 483 15.84 -4.69 1.39
CA GLY A 483 16.19 -6.08 1.70
C GLY A 483 15.20 -6.77 2.65
N GLN A 484 15.71 -7.61 3.53
CA GLN A 484 14.95 -8.35 4.56
C GLN A 484 15.09 -7.75 5.96
N THR A 485 15.57 -6.51 6.08
CA THR A 485 15.55 -5.82 7.38
C THR A 485 14.14 -5.44 7.78
N ASP A 486 13.82 -5.68 9.04
CA ASP A 486 12.51 -5.45 9.61
C ASP A 486 12.63 -4.82 11.00
N TRP A 487 11.49 -4.42 11.56
CA TRP A 487 11.43 -3.83 12.88
C TRP A 487 11.98 -4.77 13.95
N THR A 488 11.64 -6.06 13.87
CA THR A 488 12.14 -7.09 14.80
C THR A 488 13.67 -7.07 14.90
N TRP A 489 14.38 -7.03 13.77
CA TRP A 489 15.83 -6.95 13.77
C TRP A 489 16.31 -5.60 14.30
N MET A 490 15.69 -4.49 13.89
CA MET A 490 16.06 -3.13 14.33
C MET A 490 15.99 -2.96 15.85
N ILE A 491 15.00 -3.58 16.49
CA ILE A 491 14.83 -3.56 17.94
C ILE A 491 15.52 -4.76 18.62
N SER A 492 16.21 -5.64 17.90
CA SER A 492 16.93 -6.78 18.49
C SER A 492 18.30 -6.39 19.05
N GLY A 493 18.86 -7.24 19.91
CA GLY A 493 20.23 -7.05 20.41
C GLY A 493 21.33 -7.17 19.33
N GLU A 494 20.96 -7.61 18.12
CA GLU A 494 21.87 -7.71 16.97
C GLU A 494 22.03 -6.35 16.26
N HIS A 495 21.06 -5.44 16.38
CA HIS A 495 21.19 -4.09 15.84
C HIS A 495 22.16 -3.25 16.68
N PRO A 496 23.19 -2.63 16.08
CA PRO A 496 24.21 -1.88 16.83
C PRO A 496 23.66 -0.72 17.68
N GLN A 497 22.52 -0.15 17.27
CA GLN A 497 21.90 1.03 17.88
C GLN A 497 20.54 0.73 18.55
N VAL A 498 20.30 -0.52 18.96
CA VAL A 498 19.03 -0.94 19.55
C VAL A 498 18.57 -0.06 20.72
N ASP A 499 19.48 0.37 21.61
CA ASP A 499 19.13 1.21 22.75
C ASP A 499 18.62 2.60 22.28
N ASP A 500 19.28 3.20 21.30
CA ASP A 500 18.90 4.52 20.76
C ASP A 500 17.56 4.42 19.99
N ILE A 501 17.36 3.34 19.24
CA ILE A 501 16.10 3.06 18.53
C ILE A 501 14.95 2.93 19.52
N ARG A 502 15.07 2.07 20.54
CA ARG A 502 14.02 1.83 21.54
C ARG A 502 13.71 3.06 22.41
N ASN A 503 14.67 3.98 22.55
CA ASN A 503 14.47 5.26 23.23
C ASN A 503 13.96 6.37 22.30
N ASN A 504 13.79 6.09 21.01
CA ASN A 504 13.42 7.06 19.97
C ASN A 504 14.39 8.26 19.92
N GLU A 505 15.70 8.00 20.09
CA GLU A 505 16.77 9.01 20.16
C GLU A 505 17.62 9.09 18.89
N ILE A 506 17.25 8.36 17.84
CA ILE A 506 17.96 8.30 16.55
C ILE A 506 16.95 8.27 15.41
N ASN A 507 17.30 8.92 14.29
CA ASN A 507 16.54 8.83 13.05
C ASN A 507 17.41 8.27 11.92
N ILE A 508 16.74 7.75 10.89
CA ILE A 508 17.41 7.11 9.75
C ILE A 508 18.32 8.08 8.99
N TRP A 509 17.93 9.35 8.86
CA TRP A 509 18.70 10.36 8.12
C TRP A 509 20.03 10.72 8.76
N GLU A 510 20.08 10.83 10.09
CA GLU A 510 21.30 11.15 10.84
C GLU A 510 22.25 9.95 10.94
N TYR A 511 21.72 8.73 10.99
CA TYR A 511 22.52 7.53 11.16
C TYR A 511 23.02 6.94 9.84
N HIS A 512 22.19 7.01 8.79
CA HIS A 512 22.49 6.55 7.44
C HIS A 512 22.66 7.75 6.50
N ASP A 513 23.61 8.62 6.83
CA ASP A 513 24.02 9.79 6.04
C ASP A 513 24.88 9.43 4.80
N GLU A 514 25.13 8.13 4.61
CA GLU A 514 25.77 7.55 3.45
C GLU A 514 24.88 7.55 2.21
N ALA A 515 25.47 7.36 1.02
CA ALA A 515 24.70 7.27 -0.22
C ALA A 515 23.67 6.11 -0.16
N PRO A 516 22.44 6.26 -0.69
CA PRO A 516 21.38 5.26 -0.51
C PRO A 516 21.74 3.91 -1.14
N GLU A 517 22.56 3.93 -2.20
CA GLU A 517 23.08 2.73 -2.85
C GLU A 517 24.01 1.95 -1.91
N GLU A 518 24.86 2.63 -1.14
CA GLU A 518 25.74 1.99 -0.15
C GLU A 518 24.93 1.40 1.01
N PHE A 519 23.82 2.04 1.37
CA PHE A 519 22.91 1.53 2.39
C PHE A 519 22.11 0.32 1.89
N ALA A 520 21.55 0.37 0.68
CA ALA A 520 20.89 -0.76 0.05
C ALA A 520 21.82 -1.97 -0.12
N GLN A 521 23.07 -1.74 -0.56
CA GLN A 521 24.06 -2.80 -0.67
C GLN A 521 24.36 -3.44 0.69
N ARG A 522 24.34 -2.67 1.78
CA ARG A 522 24.51 -3.23 3.14
C ARG A 522 23.37 -4.17 3.52
N MET A 523 22.15 -3.92 3.05
CA MET A 523 21.01 -4.83 3.25
C MET A 523 21.21 -6.14 2.51
N ILE A 524 21.70 -6.07 1.27
CA ILE A 524 22.08 -7.26 0.50
C ILE A 524 23.21 -8.03 1.20
N ASP A 525 24.23 -7.33 1.71
CA ASP A 525 25.35 -7.97 2.41
C ASP A 525 24.87 -8.73 3.68
N LEU A 526 23.83 -8.22 4.37
CA LEU A 526 23.20 -8.92 5.51
C LEU A 526 22.51 -10.20 5.06
N GLU A 527 21.75 -10.16 3.97
CA GLU A 527 21.12 -11.33 3.34
C GLU A 527 22.17 -12.37 2.91
N GLU A 528 23.23 -11.95 2.21
CA GLU A 528 24.33 -12.82 1.78
C GLU A 528 25.07 -13.48 2.95
N SER A 529 25.20 -12.75 4.07
CA SER A 529 25.83 -13.26 5.28
C SER A 529 24.95 -14.20 6.09
N MET A 530 23.68 -14.36 5.68
CA MET A 530 22.62 -15.01 6.44
C MET A 530 22.52 -14.48 7.87
N ALA A 531 22.45 -13.15 8.00
CA ALA A 531 22.40 -12.49 9.29
C ALA A 531 21.20 -12.98 10.12
N PRO A 532 21.36 -13.14 11.45
CA PRO A 532 20.24 -13.46 12.32
C PRO A 532 19.21 -12.32 12.31
N ARG A 533 17.93 -12.67 12.38
CA ARG A 533 16.84 -11.69 12.55
C ARG A 533 16.54 -11.36 14.02
N LYS A 534 16.96 -12.21 14.95
CA LYS A 534 16.71 -12.11 16.39
C LYS A 534 17.94 -12.42 17.25
#